data_AF-A0A8H4FE75-F1
#
_entry.id   AF-A0A8H4FE75-F1
#
_cell.length_a   1.000
_cell.length_b   1.000
_cell.length_c   1.000
_cell.angle_alpha   90.00
_cell.angle_beta   90.00
_cell.angle_gamma   90.00
#
_symmetry.space_group_name_H-M   'P 1'
#
loop_
_entity.id
_entity.type
_entity.pdbx_description
1 polymer ?
#
loop_
_entity_poly.entity_id
_entity_poly.type
_entity_poly.pdbx_seq_one_letter_code
_entity_poly.pdbx_strand_id
1 'polypeptide(L)'
;MWNMPSVFDCIKRTLPLFSAGSVMALAKHVNPRTNSTVIYADLARTIDGGDGASEEQCKASLLRSCGSNSGQPAVIVGPEDPAYKTPECIAANMKPANIIVKLVRDPSAG
;
A
#
# COMPACT_ATOMS: atom_id res chain seq x y z
N MET A 1 0.38 2.84 -38.20
CA MET A 1 -0.07 1.63 -37.47
C MET A 1 0.47 1.78 -36.05
N TRP A 2 -0.39 2.14 -35.09
CA TRP A 2 0.00 2.31 -33.69
C TRP A 2 0.03 0.93 -33.04
N ASN A 3 1.21 0.45 -32.67
CA ASN A 3 1.35 -0.77 -31.89
C ASN A 3 1.02 -0.42 -30.44
N MET A 4 -0.09 -0.96 -29.95
CA MET A 4 -0.40 -0.92 -28.52
C MET A 4 0.80 -1.54 -27.79
N PRO A 5 1.44 -0.84 -26.84
CA PRO A 5 2.48 -1.43 -26.01
C PRO A 5 1.92 -2.72 -25.43
N SER A 6 2.74 -3.77 -25.26
CA SER A 6 2.32 -4.99 -24.58
C SER A 6 1.75 -4.56 -23.24
N VAL A 7 0.42 -4.62 -23.17
CA VAL A 7 -0.34 -4.25 -22.01
C VAL A 7 0.20 -5.16 -20.92
N PHE A 8 0.84 -4.60 -19.89
CA PHE A 8 0.96 -5.36 -18.64
C PHE A 8 -0.45 -5.87 -18.39
N ASP A 9 -0.63 -7.20 -18.28
CA ASP A 9 -1.89 -7.95 -18.15
C ASP A 9 -2.69 -7.60 -16.87
N CYS A 10 -2.45 -6.39 -16.38
CA CYS A 10 -2.72 -5.83 -15.10
C CYS A 10 -3.64 -4.62 -15.26
N ILE A 11 -4.01 -4.13 -16.45
CA ILE A 11 -4.93 -2.98 -16.66
C ILE A 11 -6.28 -3.10 -15.92
N LYS A 12 -6.76 -4.31 -15.61
CA LYS A 12 -7.95 -4.49 -14.77
C LYS A 12 -7.70 -4.27 -13.26
N ARG A 13 -6.44 -4.07 -12.84
CA ARG A 13 -5.96 -4.15 -11.44
C ARG A 13 -4.96 -3.08 -11.07
N THR A 14 -4.11 -2.65 -12.01
CA THR A 14 -3.62 -1.28 -12.05
C THR A 14 -4.83 -0.44 -12.39
N LEU A 15 -5.17 0.52 -11.53
CA LEU A 15 -6.06 1.58 -11.98
C LEU A 15 -5.49 2.07 -13.32
N PRO A 16 -6.31 2.20 -14.38
CA PRO A 16 -5.89 2.96 -15.54
C PRO A 16 -5.79 4.42 -15.07
N LEU A 17 -4.71 4.72 -14.38
CA LEU A 17 -4.20 6.06 -14.16
C LEU A 17 -3.56 6.54 -15.47
N PHE A 18 -4.16 6.19 -16.61
CA PHE A 18 -3.87 6.86 -17.87
C PHE A 18 -4.34 8.30 -17.65
N SER A 19 -3.38 9.22 -17.52
CA SER A 19 -3.60 10.64 -17.17
C SER A 19 -3.92 10.95 -15.69
N ALA A 20 -3.64 10.08 -14.70
CA ALA A 20 -3.82 10.52 -13.32
C ALA A 20 -2.74 11.55 -12.97
N GLY A 21 -3.17 12.77 -12.66
CA GLY A 21 -2.33 13.77 -12.01
C GLY A 21 -1.97 13.29 -10.60
N SER A 22 -2.47 13.96 -9.57
CA SER A 22 -2.22 13.53 -8.19
C SER A 22 -2.98 12.23 -7.84
N VAL A 23 -2.33 11.39 -7.05
CA VAL A 23 -2.87 10.12 -6.53
C VAL A 23 -2.96 10.23 -5.01
N MET A 24 -4.04 9.72 -4.43
CA MET A 24 -4.25 9.66 -2.99
C MET A 24 -4.14 8.21 -2.50
N ALA A 25 -3.39 8.00 -1.41
CA ALA A 25 -3.30 6.71 -0.73
C ALA A 25 -4.30 6.67 0.45
N LEU A 26 -5.27 5.76 0.38
CA LEU A 26 -6.29 5.57 1.41
C LEU A 26 -5.97 4.32 2.23
N ALA A 27 -5.74 4.50 3.53
CA ALA A 27 -5.67 3.41 4.49
C ALA A 27 -7.06 3.15 5.10
N LYS A 28 -7.49 1.89 5.11
CA LYS A 28 -8.77 1.47 5.68
C LYS A 28 -8.54 0.44 6.77
N HIS A 29 -9.12 0.70 7.94
CA HIS A 29 -9.25 -0.29 9.00
C HIS A 29 -10.37 -1.28 8.69
N VAL A 30 -10.06 -2.59 8.65
CA VAL A 30 -11.02 -3.63 8.24
C VAL A 30 -11.58 -4.45 9.39
N ASN A 31 -11.06 -4.28 10.62
CA ASN A 31 -11.53 -5.04 11.78
C ASN A 31 -11.70 -4.15 13.03
N PRO A 32 -12.92 -3.65 13.31
CA PRO A 32 -13.15 -2.72 14.42
C PRO A 32 -12.85 -3.31 15.82
N ARG A 33 -12.65 -4.63 15.94
CA ARG A 33 -12.31 -5.29 17.21
C ARG A 33 -10.82 -5.29 17.52
N THR A 34 -9.98 -4.89 16.57
CA THR A 34 -8.53 -4.81 16.78
C THR A 34 -8.13 -3.36 16.98
N ASN A 35 -7.29 -3.09 17.98
CA ASN A 35 -6.61 -1.81 18.07
C ASN A 35 -5.46 -1.78 17.07
N SER A 36 -5.78 -1.47 15.83
CA SER A 36 -4.83 -1.54 14.72
C SER A 36 -3.94 -0.31 14.65
N THR A 37 -2.67 -0.54 14.35
CA THR A 37 -1.68 0.52 14.10
C THR A 37 -0.88 0.19 12.84
N VAL A 38 -0.44 1.19 12.10
CA VAL A 38 0.59 1.05 11.06
C VAL A 38 1.41 2.34 11.05
N ILE A 39 2.68 2.25 10.69
CA ILE A 39 3.55 3.42 10.53
C ILE A 39 3.68 3.80 9.05
N TYR A 40 4.09 5.04 8.78
CA TYR A 40 4.28 5.53 7.41
C TYR A 40 5.27 4.69 6.60
N ALA A 41 6.34 4.17 7.23
CA ALA A 41 7.30 3.30 6.57
C ALA A 41 6.66 1.99 6.07
N ASP A 42 5.66 1.46 6.77
CA ASP A 42 4.92 0.27 6.33
C ASP A 42 4.03 0.58 5.13
N LEU A 43 3.42 1.77 5.10
CA LEU A 43 2.67 2.23 3.93
C LEU A 43 3.59 2.39 2.72
N ALA A 44 4.77 3.01 2.88
CA ALA A 44 5.76 3.13 1.82
C ALA A 44 6.19 1.74 1.31
N ARG A 45 6.57 0.83 2.22
CA ARG A 45 6.92 -0.56 1.89
C ARG A 45 5.84 -1.27 1.07
N THR A 46 4.58 -0.99 1.39
CA THR A 46 3.44 -1.55 0.65
C THR A 46 3.25 -0.92 -0.72
N ILE A 47 3.48 0.39 -0.86
CA ILE A 47 3.18 1.15 -2.08
C ILE A 47 4.28 0.94 -3.13
N ASP A 48 5.54 1.20 -2.80
CA ASP A 48 6.67 1.22 -3.74
C ASP A 48 7.82 0.28 -3.35
N GLY A 49 7.79 -0.28 -2.14
CA GLY A 49 8.85 -1.12 -1.58
C GLY A 49 9.58 -0.47 -0.41
N GLY A 50 9.45 0.85 -0.25
CA GLY A 50 10.08 1.64 0.79
C GLY A 50 11.48 2.14 0.43
N ASP A 51 12.08 2.91 1.33
CA ASP A 51 13.44 3.43 1.14
C ASP A 51 14.47 2.29 1.21
N GLY A 52 15.46 2.31 0.30
CA GLY A 52 16.49 1.29 0.20
C GLY A 52 16.00 -0.11 -0.23
N ALA A 53 14.79 -0.22 -0.78
CA ALA A 53 14.19 -1.50 -1.14
C ALA A 53 14.97 -2.26 -2.22
N SER A 54 15.09 -3.58 -2.07
CA SER A 54 15.62 -4.45 -3.12
C SER A 54 14.69 -4.49 -4.34
N GLU A 55 15.19 -4.97 -5.47
CA GLU A 55 14.39 -5.11 -6.68
C GLU A 55 13.20 -6.07 -6.47
N GLU A 56 13.39 -7.10 -5.64
CA GLU A 56 12.34 -8.05 -5.26
C GLU A 56 11.27 -7.39 -4.38
N GLN A 57 11.68 -6.57 -3.41
CA GLN A 57 10.75 -5.83 -2.55
C GLN A 57 9.95 -4.81 -3.37
N CYS A 58 10.63 -4.10 -4.27
CA CYS A 58 10.00 -3.22 -5.23
C CYS A 58 8.97 -3.98 -6.08
N LYS A 59 9.32 -5.14 -6.65
CA LYS A 59 8.42 -5.98 -7.45
C LYS A 59 7.21 -6.51 -6.68
N ALA A 60 7.34 -6.69 -5.36
CA ALA A 60 6.26 -7.12 -4.48
C ALA A 60 5.32 -5.96 -4.07
N SER A 61 5.75 -4.71 -4.25
CA SER A 61 4.97 -3.51 -3.89
C SER A 61 3.75 -3.30 -4.80
N LEU A 62 2.81 -2.46 -4.36
CA LEU A 62 1.57 -2.17 -5.09
C LEU A 62 1.82 -1.53 -6.47
N LEU A 63 2.83 -0.67 -6.62
CA LEU A 63 3.11 0.03 -7.87
C LEU A 63 3.77 -0.86 -8.94
N ARG A 64 4.49 -1.91 -8.54
CA ARG A 64 5.22 -2.78 -9.48
C ARG A 64 4.71 -4.23 -9.51
N SER A 65 3.87 -4.64 -8.56
CA SER A 65 3.18 -5.92 -8.61
C SER A 65 1.87 -5.82 -9.39
N CYS A 66 1.51 -6.89 -10.10
CA CYS A 66 0.19 -7.02 -10.73
C CYS A 66 -0.87 -7.54 -9.75
N GLY A 67 -0.87 -6.98 -8.53
CA GLY A 67 -1.44 -7.50 -7.30
C GLY A 67 -2.76 -8.29 -7.38
N SER A 68 -2.96 -9.17 -6.41
CA SER A 68 -4.25 -9.80 -6.11
C SER A 68 -5.17 -8.81 -5.36
N ASN A 69 -6.43 -9.17 -5.10
CA ASN A 69 -7.37 -8.36 -4.28
C ASN A 69 -7.76 -6.98 -4.84
N SER A 70 -7.91 -6.86 -6.17
CA SER A 70 -8.45 -5.65 -6.82
C SER A 70 -7.72 -4.33 -6.47
N GLY A 71 -6.40 -4.40 -6.26
CA GLY A 71 -5.56 -3.25 -5.95
C GLY A 71 -5.67 -2.75 -4.50
N GLN A 72 -6.11 -3.62 -3.57
CA GLN A 72 -6.24 -3.32 -2.15
C GLN A 72 -5.43 -4.31 -1.29
N PRO A 73 -4.10 -4.22 -1.26
CA PRO A 73 -3.29 -5.09 -0.44
C PRO A 73 -3.43 -4.76 1.06
N ALA A 74 -3.23 -5.79 1.90
CA ALA A 74 -2.91 -5.57 3.30
C ALA A 74 -1.56 -4.85 3.42
N VAL A 75 -1.42 -4.02 4.45
CA VAL A 75 -0.17 -3.30 4.69
C VAL A 75 0.95 -4.28 5.03
N ILE A 76 2.11 -4.11 4.37
CA ILE A 76 3.34 -4.86 4.60
C ILE A 76 4.07 -4.26 5.81
N VAL A 77 3.84 -4.87 6.96
CA VAL A 77 4.35 -4.42 8.26
C VAL A 77 5.79 -4.85 8.50
N GLY A 78 6.58 -3.96 9.10
CA GLY A 78 7.86 -4.29 9.75
C GLY A 78 7.66 -4.46 11.26
N PRO A 79 7.34 -5.68 11.77
CA PRO A 79 6.91 -5.86 13.16
C PRO A 79 8.02 -5.56 14.19
N GLU A 80 9.27 -5.58 13.74
CA GLU A 80 10.42 -5.29 14.60
C GLU A 80 10.68 -3.79 14.79
N ASP A 81 9.94 -2.93 14.09
CA ASP A 81 10.09 -1.49 14.18
C ASP A 81 9.90 -1.01 15.64
N PRO A 82 10.83 -0.22 16.19
CA PRO A 82 10.76 0.26 17.56
C PRO A 82 9.51 1.10 17.85
N ALA A 83 8.87 1.69 16.83
CA ALA A 83 7.61 2.41 16.99
C ALA A 83 6.49 1.53 17.58
N TYR A 84 6.51 0.22 17.33
CA TYR A 84 5.56 -0.73 17.90
C TYR A 84 5.88 -1.17 19.33
N LYS A 85 7.09 -0.87 19.80
CA LYS A 85 7.60 -1.28 21.12
C LYS A 85 7.54 -0.14 22.14
N THR A 86 6.89 0.97 21.80
CA THR A 86 6.67 2.10 22.72
C THR A 86 5.75 1.68 23.89
N PRO A 87 5.92 2.25 25.09
CA PRO A 87 5.05 1.97 26.23
C PRO A 87 3.56 2.19 25.90
N GLU A 88 3.25 3.20 25.09
CA GLU A 88 1.89 3.54 24.67
C GLU A 88 1.30 2.44 23.77
N CYS A 89 2.06 1.95 22.79
CA CYS A 89 1.61 0.86 21.92
C CYS A 89 1.39 -0.44 22.70
N ILE A 90 2.28 -0.75 23.65
CA ILE A 90 2.19 -1.95 24.49
C ILE A 90 0.98 -1.84 25.42
N ALA A 91 0.83 -0.71 26.13
CA ALA A 91 -0.27 -0.49 27.07
C ALA A 91 -1.65 -0.53 26.39
N ALA A 92 -1.73 -0.02 25.16
CA ALA A 92 -2.96 -0.03 24.36
C ALA A 92 -3.18 -1.35 23.60
N ASN A 93 -2.31 -2.35 23.73
CA ASN A 93 -2.36 -3.63 23.01
C ASN A 93 -2.52 -3.43 21.49
N MET A 94 -1.79 -2.45 20.95
CA MET A 94 -1.85 -2.13 19.53
C MET A 94 -1.25 -3.26 18.70
N LYS A 95 -1.90 -3.60 17.59
CA LYS A 95 -1.46 -4.66 16.68
C LYS A 95 -1.19 -4.09 15.30
N PRO A 96 -0.03 -4.38 14.70
CA PRO A 96 0.24 -3.92 13.36
C PRO A 96 -0.45 -4.84 12.33
N ALA A 97 -1.77 -4.69 12.22
CA ALA A 97 -2.63 -5.60 11.48
C ALA A 97 -3.93 -4.94 11.04
N ASN A 98 -4.69 -5.60 10.17
CA ASN A 98 -6.05 -5.20 9.75
C ASN A 98 -6.17 -3.81 9.12
N ILE A 99 -5.08 -3.27 8.57
CA ILE A 99 -5.12 -2.11 7.68
C ILE A 99 -4.85 -2.59 6.25
N ILE A 100 -5.68 -2.13 5.32
CA ILE A 100 -5.45 -2.27 3.87
C ILE A 100 -5.18 -0.89 3.29
N VAL A 101 -4.44 -0.83 2.18
CA VAL A 101 -4.17 0.43 1.46
C VAL A 101 -4.72 0.36 0.04
N LYS A 102 -5.20 1.48 -0.47
CA LYS A 102 -5.61 1.62 -1.87
C LYS A 102 -5.10 2.95 -2.42
N LEU A 103 -4.53 2.90 -3.62
CA LEU A 103 -4.28 4.11 -4.40
C LEU A 103 -5.56 4.46 -5.15
N VAL A 104 -5.94 5.73 -5.15
CA VAL A 104 -7.10 6.25 -5.90
C VAL A 104 -6.71 7.57 -6.56
N ARG A 105 -7.46 7.98 -7.59
CA ARG A 105 -7.33 9.34 -8.13
C ARG A 105 -7.63 10.34 -7.02
N ASP A 106 -6.78 11.35 -6.87
CA ASP A 106 -7.08 12.46 -5.98
C ASP A 106 -8.27 13.27 -6.58
N PRO A 107 -9.40 13.39 -5.87
CA PRO A 107 -10.54 14.15 -6.36
C PRO A 107 -10.27 15.66 -6.46
N SER A 108 -9.23 16.17 -5.79
CA SER A 108 -8.82 17.58 -5.85
C SER A 108 -7.87 17.87 -7.02
N ALA A 109 -7.25 16.84 -7.60
CA ALA A 109 -6.49 16.97 -8.83
C ALA A 109 -7.45 16.98 -10.02
N GLY A 110 -7.56 18.14 -10.66
CA GLY A 110 -8.44 18.43 -11.82
C GLY A 110 -8.43 17.35 -12.89
#